data_AF-A0A8J6H3Y5-F1
#
_entry.id   AF-A0A8J6H3Y5-F1
#
_cell.length_a   1.000
_cell.length_b   1.000
_cell.length_c   1.000
_cell.angle_alpha   90.00
_cell.angle_beta   90.00
_cell.angle_gamma   90.00
#
_symmetry.space_group_name_H-M   'P 1'
#
loop_
_entity.id
_entity.type
_entity.pdbx_description
1 polymer ?
#
loop_
_entity_poly.entity_id
_entity_poly.type
_entity_poly.pdbx_seq_one_letter_code
_entity_poly.pdbx_strand_id
1 'polypeptide(L)'
;MKSSLILVVFATLCGIGFSLECYTCSVAETDPDFDKTCIDHPEELLATDCNKNYCTIIRQEYKDEENIVASMYRGCEDYPMYINKTFEDETYRFYYFSCQEPLCNGGSGKSPKTALRMRFANSDDIGVFMKVTNSYALLGGEEHSEHVCSLIRGDLSEIPVINTSLEGCRVIGRMCVGNKNGLLLPEATYDTELQHIRNELPDSVKVETIQDRLSALGNVIACNDHVAIVHPDLGKESEEIIADTLQVEVFRHMIANNPLAGTINRGNKTVASGLVVSDHIAYAGMKTTSSQFTAIDTAFGLIPPRHY
;
A
#
# COMPACT_ATOMS: atom_id res chain seq x y z
N MET A 1 -52.06 26.01 30.67
CA MET A 1 -51.82 25.32 29.38
C MET A 1 -50.94 26.22 28.53
N LYS A 2 -49.62 25.99 28.52
CA LYS A 2 -48.68 26.74 27.67
C LYS A 2 -48.60 26.04 26.33
N SER A 3 -49.03 26.72 25.27
CA SER A 3 -48.97 26.24 23.89
C SER A 3 -47.55 26.47 23.37
N SER A 4 -46.83 25.40 23.08
CA SER A 4 -45.48 25.46 22.50
C SER A 4 -45.58 25.70 21.00
N LEU A 5 -45.08 26.85 20.57
CA LEU A 5 -44.90 27.24 19.18
C LEU A 5 -43.73 26.43 18.60
N ILE A 6 -44.01 25.46 17.73
CA ILE A 6 -42.97 24.70 17.01
C ILE A 6 -42.50 25.56 15.84
N LEU A 7 -41.27 26.07 15.95
CA LEU A 7 -40.55 26.76 14.87
C LEU A 7 -39.98 25.69 13.91
N VAL A 8 -40.60 25.51 12.75
CA VAL A 8 -40.07 24.65 11.68
C VAL A 8 -39.00 25.43 10.92
N VAL A 9 -37.73 25.10 11.18
CA VAL A 9 -36.60 25.60 10.40
C VAL A 9 -36.57 24.83 9.07
N PHE A 10 -36.92 25.50 7.97
CA PHE A 10 -36.65 24.99 6.62
C PHE A 10 -35.13 25.08 6.38
N ALA A 11 -34.43 23.96 6.56
CA ALA A 11 -33.08 23.81 6.07
C ALA A 11 -33.15 23.74 4.54
N THR A 12 -32.74 24.81 3.86
CA THR A 12 -32.38 24.76 2.44
C THR A 12 -31.25 23.77 2.28
N LEU A 13 -31.57 22.56 1.78
CA LEU A 13 -30.60 21.64 1.21
C LEU A 13 -30.00 22.32 -0.02
N CYS A 14 -28.94 23.10 0.19
CA CYS A 14 -28.02 23.45 -0.87
C CYS A 14 -27.41 22.11 -1.30
N GLY A 15 -27.80 21.61 -2.47
CA GLY A 15 -27.24 20.40 -3.03
C GLY A 15 -25.74 20.61 -3.16
N ILE A 16 -24.96 19.94 -2.31
CA ILE A 16 -23.53 19.80 -2.50
C ILE A 16 -23.42 18.89 -3.72
N GLY A 17 -23.18 19.47 -4.90
CA GLY A 17 -22.72 18.69 -6.03
C GLY A 17 -21.39 18.10 -5.62
N PHE A 18 -21.33 16.79 -5.41
CA PHE A 18 -20.07 16.08 -5.23
C PHE A 18 -19.42 16.01 -6.61
N SER A 19 -18.64 17.03 -6.95
CA SER A 19 -17.77 16.98 -8.12
C SER A 19 -16.53 16.18 -7.74
N LEU A 20 -16.13 15.28 -8.63
CA LEU A 20 -15.06 14.31 -8.40
C LEU A 20 -13.74 14.95 -8.86
N GLU A 21 -12.75 15.08 -7.98
CA GLU A 21 -11.42 15.54 -8.39
C GLU A 21 -10.62 14.37 -9.00
N CYS A 22 -10.04 14.54 -10.18
CA CYS A 22 -9.24 13.51 -10.85
C CYS A 22 -7.95 14.09 -11.42
N TYR A 23 -6.88 13.30 -11.47
CA TYR A 23 -5.72 13.66 -12.29
C TYR A 23 -6.06 13.51 -13.76
N THR A 24 -5.58 14.45 -14.59
CA THR A 24 -5.84 14.42 -16.03
C THR A 24 -4.55 14.62 -16.80
N CYS A 25 -4.21 13.67 -17.66
CA CYS A 25 -3.05 13.75 -18.53
C CYS A 25 -3.17 12.77 -19.68
N SER A 26 -2.41 13.01 -20.74
CA SER A 26 -2.29 12.10 -21.87
C SER A 26 -0.86 12.16 -22.36
N VAL A 27 -0.19 11.01 -22.44
CA VAL A 27 1.16 10.89 -22.98
C VAL A 27 1.24 9.66 -23.87
N ALA A 28 1.99 9.77 -24.95
CA ALA A 28 2.34 8.67 -25.83
C ALA A 28 3.85 8.74 -26.11
N GLU A 29 4.51 7.59 -26.26
CA GLU A 29 5.95 7.52 -26.50
C GLU A 29 6.39 8.30 -27.76
N THR A 30 5.50 8.45 -28.74
CA THR A 30 5.77 9.20 -29.97
C THR A 30 5.79 10.72 -29.77
N ASP A 31 5.48 11.22 -28.58
CA ASP A 31 5.46 12.65 -28.27
C ASP A 31 6.89 13.19 -28.02
N PRO A 32 7.38 14.13 -28.84
CA PRO A 32 8.72 14.70 -28.70
C PRO A 32 8.90 15.55 -27.42
N ASP A 33 7.83 16.03 -26.78
CA ASP A 33 7.85 16.78 -25.51
C ASP A 33 7.58 15.85 -24.32
N PHE A 34 8.33 14.75 -24.28
CA PHE A 34 8.18 13.59 -23.41
C PHE A 34 8.22 13.92 -21.90
N ASP A 35 7.08 14.31 -21.34
CA ASP A 35 6.89 14.51 -19.90
C ASP A 35 6.35 13.23 -19.24
N LYS A 36 7.23 12.50 -18.57
CA LYS A 36 6.90 11.27 -17.84
C LYS A 36 6.11 11.51 -16.56
N THR A 37 5.85 12.75 -16.14
CA THR A 37 5.12 13.07 -14.90
C THR A 37 3.77 12.35 -14.84
N CYS A 38 3.07 12.20 -15.97
CA CYS A 38 1.80 11.44 -16.04
C CYS A 38 1.92 9.95 -15.64
N ILE A 39 3.11 9.37 -15.83
CA ILE A 39 3.44 7.97 -15.56
C ILE A 39 4.05 7.83 -14.17
N ASP A 40 5.12 8.60 -13.92
CA ASP A 40 6.01 8.39 -12.77
C ASP A 40 5.53 9.15 -11.51
N HIS A 41 4.98 10.35 -11.69
CA HIS A 41 4.61 11.27 -10.60
C HIS A 41 3.27 11.98 -10.87
N PRO A 42 2.17 11.25 -11.15
CA PRO A 42 0.90 11.88 -11.52
C PRO A 42 0.32 12.75 -10.41
N GLU A 43 0.81 12.64 -9.18
CA GLU A 43 0.43 13.45 -8.02
C GLU A 43 0.97 14.88 -8.08
N GLU A 44 1.99 15.13 -8.91
CA GLU A 44 2.48 16.48 -9.20
C GLU A 44 1.61 17.19 -10.25
N LEU A 45 0.70 16.46 -10.91
CA LEU A 45 -0.25 17.05 -11.84
C LEU A 45 -1.33 17.83 -11.10
N LEU A 46 -1.79 18.90 -11.73
CA LEU A 46 -2.95 19.63 -11.27
C LEU A 46 -4.19 18.73 -11.32
N ALA A 47 -4.87 18.60 -10.17
CA ALA A 47 -6.16 17.95 -10.08
C ALA A 47 -7.21 18.76 -10.85
N THR A 48 -8.04 18.06 -11.63
CA THR A 48 -9.14 18.65 -12.37
C THR A 48 -10.46 18.32 -11.67
N ASP A 49 -11.28 19.36 -11.49
CA ASP A 49 -12.64 19.22 -10.98
C ASP A 49 -13.55 18.60 -12.06
N CYS A 50 -13.86 17.31 -11.92
CA CYS A 50 -14.64 16.55 -12.87
C CYS A 50 -16.09 16.38 -12.43
N ASN A 51 -17.03 16.87 -13.24
CA ASN A 51 -18.47 16.61 -13.10
C ASN A 51 -18.87 15.19 -13.56
N LYS A 52 -18.01 14.19 -13.35
CA LYS A 52 -18.14 12.81 -13.86
C LYS A 52 -18.15 11.81 -12.71
N ASN A 53 -18.71 10.63 -12.94
CA ASN A 53 -18.87 9.61 -11.90
C ASN A 53 -17.61 8.77 -11.61
N TYR A 54 -16.63 8.77 -12.52
CA TYR A 54 -15.41 7.97 -12.40
C TYR A 54 -14.18 8.78 -12.77
N CYS A 55 -13.09 8.64 -12.02
CA CYS A 55 -11.76 8.89 -12.51
C CYS A 55 -11.27 7.64 -13.25
N THR A 56 -10.56 7.83 -14.37
CA THR A 56 -10.13 6.74 -15.26
C THR A 56 -8.63 6.77 -15.48
N ILE A 57 -8.07 5.58 -15.72
CA ILE A 57 -6.71 5.37 -16.23
C ILE A 57 -6.79 4.38 -17.40
N ILE A 58 -6.09 4.69 -18.48
CA ILE A 58 -5.81 3.76 -19.58
C ILE A 58 -4.30 3.73 -19.75
N ARG A 59 -3.69 2.60 -19.41
CA ARG A 59 -2.25 2.37 -19.57
C ARG A 59 -2.02 1.33 -20.64
N GLN A 60 -1.10 1.60 -21.55
CA GLN A 60 -0.70 0.68 -22.60
C GLN A 60 0.80 0.42 -22.51
N GLU A 61 1.19 -0.85 -22.43
CA GLU A 61 2.58 -1.28 -22.35
C GLU A 61 2.92 -2.24 -23.49
N TYR A 62 4.19 -2.25 -23.92
CA TYR A 62 4.68 -3.27 -24.83
C TYR A 62 4.72 -4.62 -24.13
N LYS A 63 4.25 -5.66 -24.82
CA LYS A 63 4.21 -7.01 -24.26
C LYS A 63 5.60 -7.64 -24.14
N ASP A 64 6.46 -7.39 -25.13
CA ASP A 64 7.79 -7.99 -25.25
C ASP A 64 8.87 -7.21 -24.48
N GLU A 65 8.57 -5.98 -24.04
CA GLU A 65 9.47 -5.11 -23.29
C GLU A 65 8.81 -4.72 -21.97
N GLU A 66 9.07 -5.50 -20.92
CA GLU A 66 8.46 -5.29 -19.60
C GLU A 66 8.74 -3.88 -19.09
N ASN A 67 7.68 -3.23 -18.58
CA ASN A 67 7.68 -1.89 -18.01
C ASN A 67 7.93 -0.73 -18.98
N ILE A 68 7.87 -0.97 -20.30
CA ILE A 68 7.86 0.12 -21.28
C ILE A 68 6.43 0.54 -21.60
N VAL A 69 6.10 1.78 -21.23
CA VAL A 69 4.78 2.39 -21.43
C VAL A 69 4.73 3.04 -22.80
N ALA A 70 3.91 2.49 -23.69
CA ALA A 70 3.65 3.05 -25.01
C ALA A 70 2.73 4.29 -24.92
N SER A 71 1.71 4.22 -24.07
CA SER A 71 0.83 5.36 -23.80
C SER A 71 0.18 5.28 -22.42
N MET A 72 -0.17 6.45 -21.91
CA MET A 72 -0.86 6.60 -20.62
C MET A 72 -1.87 7.75 -20.72
N TYR A 73 -3.10 7.47 -20.32
CA TYR A 73 -4.18 8.44 -20.24
C TYR A 73 -4.81 8.40 -18.85
N ARG A 74 -4.97 9.57 -18.24
CA ARG A 74 -5.75 9.78 -17.01
C ARG A 74 -6.85 10.77 -17.30
N GLY A 75 -8.07 10.44 -16.88
CA GLY A 75 -9.23 11.26 -17.17
C GLY A 75 -10.36 11.03 -16.19
N CYS A 76 -11.56 11.42 -16.61
CA CYS A 76 -12.78 11.19 -15.87
C CYS A 76 -13.96 10.97 -16.82
N GLU A 77 -14.81 9.99 -16.51
CA GLU A 77 -15.86 9.50 -17.40
C GLU A 77 -17.13 9.14 -16.60
N ASP A 78 -18.30 9.25 -17.23
CA ASP A 78 -19.56 8.79 -16.61
C ASP A 78 -19.75 7.28 -16.76
N TYR A 79 -19.26 6.73 -17.88
CA TYR A 79 -19.48 5.35 -18.31
C TYR A 79 -18.20 4.80 -18.93
N PRO A 80 -17.19 4.44 -18.12
CA PRO A 80 -15.95 3.88 -18.63
C PRO A 80 -16.20 2.62 -19.47
N MET A 81 -15.49 2.51 -20.59
CA MET A 81 -15.65 1.38 -21.53
C MET A 81 -15.39 0.03 -20.85
N TYR A 82 -14.41 -0.01 -19.96
CA TYR A 82 -14.05 -1.17 -19.15
C TYR A 82 -13.76 -0.73 -17.72
N ILE A 83 -14.25 -1.50 -16.74
CA ILE A 83 -13.99 -1.26 -15.32
C ILE A 83 -12.98 -2.29 -14.83
N ASN A 84 -11.78 -1.84 -14.46
CA ASN A 84 -10.73 -2.62 -13.81
C ASN A 84 -10.41 -3.91 -14.57
N LYS A 85 -10.06 -3.77 -15.84
CA LYS A 85 -9.75 -4.89 -16.74
C LYS A 85 -8.39 -4.74 -17.40
N THR A 86 -7.73 -5.88 -17.59
CA THR A 86 -6.51 -6.00 -18.37
C THR A 86 -6.80 -6.81 -19.63
N PHE A 87 -6.27 -6.36 -20.76
CA PHE A 87 -6.34 -7.06 -22.05
C PHE A 87 -4.96 -7.15 -22.66
N GLU A 88 -4.75 -8.14 -23.51
CA GLU A 88 -3.52 -8.28 -24.29
C GLU A 88 -3.87 -8.52 -25.75
N ASP A 89 -3.12 -7.90 -26.65
CA ASP A 89 -3.09 -8.24 -28.08
C ASP A 89 -1.71 -8.78 -28.47
N GLU A 90 -1.41 -8.83 -29.77
CA GLU A 90 -0.14 -9.35 -30.28
C GLU A 90 1.06 -8.46 -29.89
N THR A 91 0.86 -7.18 -29.59
CA THR A 91 1.92 -6.19 -29.37
C THR A 91 1.87 -5.58 -27.98
N TYR A 92 0.68 -5.39 -27.42
CA TYR A 92 0.45 -4.57 -26.24
C TYR A 92 -0.34 -5.29 -25.16
N ARG A 93 -0.11 -4.82 -23.93
CA ARG A 93 -0.97 -5.04 -22.78
C ARG A 93 -1.65 -3.73 -22.39
N PHE A 94 -2.96 -3.78 -22.23
CA PHE A 94 -3.80 -2.63 -21.85
C PHE A 94 -4.32 -2.82 -20.44
N TYR A 95 -4.23 -1.79 -19.61
CA TYR A 95 -4.82 -1.71 -18.29
C TYR A 95 -5.87 -0.60 -18.29
N TYR A 96 -7.12 -0.97 -18.03
CA TYR A 96 -8.23 -0.05 -17.85
C TYR A 96 -8.62 -0.02 -16.39
N PHE A 97 -8.52 1.14 -15.76
CA PHE A 97 -8.88 1.34 -14.36
C PHE A 97 -9.92 2.45 -14.23
N SER A 98 -10.86 2.27 -13.31
CA SER A 98 -11.91 3.26 -13.03
C SER A 98 -12.32 3.22 -11.56
N CYS A 99 -12.46 4.39 -10.94
CA CYS A 99 -12.74 4.53 -9.51
C CYS A 99 -13.56 5.79 -9.23
N GLN A 100 -14.23 5.84 -8.08
CA GLN A 100 -15.24 6.88 -7.75
C GLN A 100 -14.84 7.73 -6.54
N GLU A 101 -13.56 7.69 -6.14
CA GLU A 101 -13.03 8.47 -5.02
C GLU A 101 -12.17 9.62 -5.56
N PRO A 102 -12.08 10.77 -4.88
CA PRO A 102 -11.23 11.87 -5.33
C PRO A 102 -9.76 11.43 -5.47
N LEU A 103 -9.11 11.82 -6.56
CA LEU A 103 -7.70 11.57 -6.88
C LEU A 103 -7.30 10.09 -6.92
N CYS A 104 -8.28 9.18 -7.04
CA CYS A 104 -8.06 7.74 -7.01
C CYS A 104 -7.37 7.21 -8.27
N ASN A 105 -7.29 8.01 -9.33
CA ASN A 105 -6.61 7.66 -10.57
C ASN A 105 -5.13 8.09 -10.58
N GLY A 106 -4.45 8.06 -9.43
CA GLY A 106 -2.99 8.25 -9.31
C GLY A 106 -2.18 6.96 -9.55
N GLY A 107 -0.91 6.94 -9.12
CA GLY A 107 -0.09 5.71 -9.05
C GLY A 107 0.33 5.16 -10.40
N SER A 108 0.78 3.90 -10.48
CA SER A 108 1.33 3.36 -11.74
C SER A 108 0.27 3.16 -12.83
N GLY A 109 -1.01 3.04 -12.46
CA GLY A 109 -2.10 2.73 -13.40
C GLY A 109 -2.18 1.26 -13.83
N LYS A 110 -1.33 0.40 -13.26
CA LYS A 110 -1.50 -1.07 -13.34
C LYS A 110 -2.44 -1.59 -12.24
N SER A 111 -2.51 -0.87 -11.12
CA SER A 111 -3.35 -1.17 -9.97
C SER A 111 -3.89 0.12 -9.33
N PRO A 112 -4.96 0.03 -8.51
CA PRO A 112 -5.54 1.20 -7.86
C PRO A 112 -4.50 1.89 -6.95
N LYS A 113 -4.32 3.21 -7.04
CA LYS A 113 -3.63 3.98 -5.98
C LYS A 113 -4.59 4.23 -4.83
N THR A 114 -4.98 3.16 -4.17
CA THR A 114 -5.93 3.22 -3.06
C THR A 114 -5.43 2.31 -1.97
N ALA A 115 -5.52 2.79 -0.72
CA ALA A 115 -5.60 1.86 0.37
C ALA A 115 -6.76 0.89 0.06
N LEU A 116 -6.53 -0.42 0.15
CA LEU A 116 -7.54 -1.45 -0.09
C LEU A 116 -7.98 -2.02 1.26
N ARG A 117 -9.29 -1.98 1.52
CA ARG A 117 -9.86 -2.71 2.66
C ARG A 117 -9.94 -4.18 2.30
N MET A 118 -9.23 -5.01 3.05
CA MET A 118 -9.28 -6.45 2.83
C MET A 118 -9.37 -7.22 4.14
N ARG A 119 -9.82 -8.48 4.01
CA ARG A 119 -9.78 -9.48 5.08
C ARG A 119 -8.91 -10.63 4.61
N PHE A 120 -7.89 -10.96 5.38
CA PHE A 120 -6.96 -12.04 5.08
C PHE A 120 -6.98 -13.06 6.22
N ALA A 121 -6.97 -14.36 5.91
CA ALA A 121 -7.08 -15.42 6.93
C ALA A 121 -8.31 -15.27 7.86
N ASN A 122 -9.44 -14.79 7.34
CA ASN A 122 -10.61 -14.42 8.14
C ASN A 122 -10.33 -13.39 9.26
N SER A 123 -9.27 -12.60 9.13
CA SER A 123 -8.87 -11.54 10.06
C SER A 123 -8.79 -10.18 9.37
N ASP A 124 -9.11 -9.13 10.13
CA ASP A 124 -8.89 -7.73 9.71
C ASP A 124 -7.47 -7.28 10.05
N ASP A 125 -6.73 -8.06 10.84
CA ASP A 125 -5.32 -7.81 11.14
C ASP A 125 -4.43 -8.42 10.05
N ILE A 126 -4.53 -7.86 8.85
CA ILE A 126 -3.85 -8.33 7.63
C ILE A 126 -2.32 -8.24 7.71
N GLY A 127 -1.76 -7.21 8.37
CA GLY A 127 -0.32 -7.02 8.57
C GLY A 127 0.29 -8.03 9.53
N VAL A 128 -0.52 -8.88 10.16
CA VAL A 128 -0.03 -10.07 10.87
C VAL A 128 0.43 -11.14 9.91
N PHE A 129 -0.21 -11.26 8.76
CA PHE A 129 -0.02 -12.38 7.84
C PHE A 129 0.75 -12.01 6.59
N MET A 130 1.03 -10.74 6.35
CA MET A 130 1.78 -10.31 5.17
C MET A 130 2.75 -9.19 5.49
N LYS A 131 3.78 -9.09 4.66
CA LYS A 131 4.76 -8.00 4.65
C LYS A 131 4.88 -7.51 3.21
N VAL A 132 4.75 -6.21 2.96
CA VAL A 132 4.96 -5.61 1.64
C VAL A 132 6.04 -4.54 1.76
N THR A 133 6.91 -4.48 0.77
CA THR A 133 7.96 -3.47 0.60
C THR A 133 7.88 -2.92 -0.82
N ASN A 134 8.79 -2.00 -1.18
CA ASN A 134 8.89 -1.50 -2.54
C ASN A 134 9.56 -2.48 -3.53
N SER A 135 10.18 -3.58 -3.07
CA SER A 135 10.87 -4.54 -3.96
C SER A 135 10.42 -6.00 -3.82
N TYR A 136 9.65 -6.35 -2.79
CA TYR A 136 9.08 -7.70 -2.59
C TYR A 136 7.93 -7.69 -1.59
N ALA A 137 7.13 -8.75 -1.61
CA ALA A 137 6.12 -9.04 -0.61
C ALA A 137 6.21 -10.48 -0.11
N LEU A 138 5.96 -10.68 1.18
CA LEU A 138 5.83 -11.99 1.80
C LEU A 138 4.36 -12.22 2.21
N LEU A 139 3.85 -13.42 1.97
CA LEU A 139 2.52 -13.86 2.37
C LEU A 139 2.62 -15.12 3.24
N GLY A 140 1.95 -15.07 4.38
CA GLY A 140 1.85 -16.18 5.33
C GLY A 140 0.66 -17.08 5.04
N GLY A 141 0.94 -18.33 4.66
CA GLY A 141 -0.05 -19.40 4.50
C GLY A 141 -0.53 -19.65 3.06
N GLU A 142 -0.50 -20.93 2.66
CA GLU A 142 -0.92 -21.39 1.31
C GLU A 142 -2.44 -21.64 1.19
N GLU A 143 -3.15 -21.81 2.31
CA GLU A 143 -4.53 -22.35 2.34
C GLU A 143 -5.64 -21.27 2.47
N HIS A 144 -5.37 -20.02 2.13
CA HIS A 144 -6.38 -18.95 2.19
C HIS A 144 -6.73 -18.44 0.80
N SER A 145 -8.01 -18.07 0.62
CA SER A 145 -8.70 -18.04 -0.68
C SER A 145 -7.78 -17.60 -1.82
N GLU A 146 -7.54 -18.49 -2.79
CA GLU A 146 -6.75 -18.21 -4.00
C GLU A 146 -7.10 -16.85 -4.60
N HIS A 147 -8.37 -16.46 -4.51
CA HIS A 147 -8.89 -15.17 -4.93
C HIS A 147 -8.19 -13.96 -4.29
N VAL A 148 -7.96 -13.98 -2.97
CA VAL A 148 -7.30 -12.86 -2.26
C VAL A 148 -5.81 -12.82 -2.59
N CYS A 149 -5.14 -13.97 -2.65
CA CYS A 149 -3.75 -14.04 -3.11
C CYS A 149 -3.60 -13.58 -4.56
N SER A 150 -4.57 -13.90 -5.44
CA SER A 150 -4.56 -13.42 -6.83
C SER A 150 -4.78 -11.92 -6.95
N LEU A 151 -5.60 -11.33 -6.07
CA LEU A 151 -5.79 -9.87 -6.02
C LEU A 151 -4.49 -9.19 -5.58
N ILE A 152 -3.88 -9.64 -4.47
CA ILE A 152 -2.61 -9.10 -3.99
C ILE A 152 -1.52 -9.23 -5.06
N ARG A 153 -1.41 -10.37 -5.73
CA ARG A 153 -0.44 -10.58 -6.82
C ARG A 153 -0.71 -9.70 -8.04
N GLY A 154 -1.98 -9.44 -8.36
CA GLY A 154 -2.35 -8.50 -9.42
C GLY A 154 -1.95 -7.07 -9.08
N ASP A 155 -2.28 -6.64 -7.86
CA ASP A 155 -1.99 -5.30 -7.35
C ASP A 155 -0.48 -5.03 -7.23
N LEU A 156 0.27 -6.06 -6.82
CA LEU A 156 1.73 -6.05 -6.61
C LEU A 156 2.51 -6.67 -7.79
N SER A 157 1.95 -6.63 -9.00
CA SER A 157 2.53 -7.33 -10.17
C SER A 157 3.95 -6.90 -10.56
N GLU A 158 4.45 -5.78 -10.02
CA GLU A 158 5.80 -5.26 -10.24
C GLU A 158 6.85 -5.85 -9.30
N ILE A 159 6.45 -6.58 -8.25
CA ILE A 159 7.36 -7.15 -7.25
C ILE A 159 7.05 -8.64 -6.99
N PRO A 160 8.07 -9.46 -6.64
CA PRO A 160 7.84 -10.85 -6.28
C PRO A 160 6.97 -10.96 -5.02
N VAL A 161 5.95 -11.82 -5.10
CA VAL A 161 5.06 -12.16 -3.98
C VAL A 161 5.32 -13.59 -3.53
N ILE A 162 6.05 -13.73 -2.43
CA ILE A 162 6.62 -14.96 -1.91
C ILE A 162 5.68 -15.54 -0.86
N ASN A 163 5.18 -16.75 -1.09
CA ASN A 163 4.45 -17.49 -0.07
C ASN A 163 5.45 -18.23 0.83
N THR A 164 5.38 -18.01 2.13
CA THR A 164 6.28 -18.66 3.09
C THR A 164 5.65 -18.79 4.47
N SER A 165 6.31 -19.55 5.34
CA SER A 165 6.13 -19.52 6.78
C SER A 165 7.43 -19.09 7.45
N LEU A 166 7.35 -18.65 8.70
CA LEU A 166 8.52 -18.42 9.54
C LEU A 166 8.31 -19.20 10.84
N GLU A 167 9.26 -20.06 11.20
CA GLU A 167 9.13 -20.98 12.34
C GLU A 167 7.87 -21.87 12.23
N GLY A 168 7.50 -22.25 11.00
CA GLY A 168 6.26 -22.99 10.73
C GLY A 168 4.97 -22.19 10.98
N CYS A 169 5.07 -20.89 11.28
CA CYS A 169 3.95 -20.02 11.58
C CYS A 169 3.54 -19.16 10.38
N ARG A 170 2.23 -18.92 10.26
CA ARG A 170 1.64 -18.07 9.20
C ARG A 170 1.64 -16.58 9.53
N VAL A 171 2.04 -16.20 10.75
CA VAL A 171 2.00 -14.81 11.23
C VAL A 171 3.27 -14.03 10.84
N ILE A 172 3.66 -14.16 9.58
CA ILE A 172 4.97 -13.70 9.10
C ILE A 172 5.17 -12.19 9.24
N GLY A 173 4.10 -11.39 9.13
CA GLY A 173 4.18 -9.94 9.20
C GLY A 173 4.51 -9.41 10.60
N ARG A 174 4.23 -10.21 11.65
CA ARG A 174 4.72 -9.95 13.02
C ARG A 174 6.15 -10.40 13.25
N MET A 175 6.59 -11.41 12.52
CA MET A 175 7.85 -12.09 12.80
C MET A 175 9.03 -11.45 12.07
N CYS A 176 8.81 -10.85 10.90
CA CYS A 176 9.86 -10.22 10.12
C CYS A 176 9.68 -8.71 10.01
N VAL A 177 10.77 -8.03 9.62
CA VAL A 177 10.72 -6.63 9.20
C VAL A 177 11.63 -6.46 7.98
N GLY A 178 11.31 -5.52 7.10
CA GLY A 178 12.05 -5.35 5.86
C GLY A 178 11.60 -4.14 5.08
N ASN A 179 12.48 -3.69 4.18
CA ASN A 179 12.29 -2.61 3.22
C ASN A 179 12.89 -3.02 1.87
N LYS A 180 13.07 -2.11 0.91
CA LYS A 180 13.57 -2.53 -0.41
C LYS A 180 14.98 -3.13 -0.41
N ASN A 181 15.80 -2.82 0.59
CA ASN A 181 17.23 -3.16 0.66
C ASN A 181 17.49 -4.45 1.44
N GLY A 182 16.61 -4.80 2.38
CA GLY A 182 16.85 -5.95 3.24
C GLY A 182 15.64 -6.48 3.97
N LEU A 183 15.78 -7.73 4.41
CA LEU A 183 14.80 -8.50 5.16
C LEU A 183 15.46 -9.08 6.41
N LEU A 184 14.87 -8.78 7.57
CA LEU A 184 15.26 -9.32 8.86
C LEU A 184 14.26 -10.40 9.30
N LEU A 185 14.81 -11.57 9.61
CA LEU A 185 14.07 -12.75 10.05
C LEU A 185 14.46 -13.13 11.48
N PRO A 186 13.58 -13.82 12.22
CA PRO A 186 13.96 -14.41 13.51
C PRO A 186 15.10 -15.42 13.36
N GLU A 187 15.99 -15.49 14.34
CA GLU A 187 17.05 -16.51 14.41
C GLU A 187 16.51 -17.95 14.32
N ALA A 188 15.30 -18.20 14.85
CA ALA A 188 14.69 -19.52 14.86
C ALA A 188 14.05 -19.95 13.51
N THR A 189 14.12 -19.10 12.47
CA THR A 189 13.62 -19.43 11.13
C THR A 189 14.27 -20.71 10.60
N TYR A 190 13.48 -21.62 10.03
CA TYR A 190 14.01 -22.89 9.56
C TYR A 190 14.88 -22.70 8.30
N ASP A 191 15.95 -23.48 8.17
CA ASP A 191 16.86 -23.40 7.02
C ASP A 191 16.13 -23.57 5.67
N THR A 192 15.09 -24.41 5.63
CA THR A 192 14.26 -24.60 4.44
C THR A 192 13.45 -23.36 4.09
N GLU A 193 12.91 -22.65 5.08
CA GLU A 193 12.17 -21.39 4.89
C GLU A 193 13.13 -20.30 4.44
N LEU A 194 14.30 -20.21 5.08
CA LEU A 194 15.35 -19.23 4.76
C LEU A 194 15.87 -19.41 3.32
N GLN A 195 16.12 -20.66 2.90
CA GLN A 195 16.58 -20.97 1.55
C GLN A 195 15.51 -20.65 0.51
N HIS A 196 14.25 -20.99 0.78
CA HIS A 196 13.12 -20.65 -0.08
C HIS A 196 13.03 -19.13 -0.30
N ILE A 197 13.04 -18.36 0.79
CA ILE A 197 12.98 -16.89 0.74
C ILE A 197 14.15 -16.31 -0.06
N ARG A 198 15.39 -16.79 0.16
CA ARG A 198 16.57 -16.30 -0.57
C ARG A 198 16.53 -16.60 -2.06
N ASN A 199 15.93 -17.70 -2.48
CA ASN A 199 15.83 -18.06 -3.88
C ASN A 199 14.80 -17.22 -4.64
N GLU A 200 13.76 -16.73 -3.96
CA GLU A 200 12.68 -15.96 -4.59
C GLU A 200 12.86 -14.43 -4.47
N LEU A 201 13.71 -13.96 -3.55
CA LEU A 201 14.00 -12.54 -3.39
C LEU A 201 14.93 -12.01 -4.49
N PRO A 202 14.82 -10.71 -4.85
CA PRO A 202 15.81 -10.06 -5.70
C PRO A 202 17.22 -10.09 -5.08
N ASP A 203 18.25 -10.27 -5.91
CA ASP A 203 19.66 -10.33 -5.46
C ASP A 203 20.12 -9.09 -4.68
N SER A 204 19.44 -7.96 -4.87
CA SER A 204 19.71 -6.71 -4.17
C SER A 204 19.26 -6.72 -2.71
N VAL A 205 18.41 -7.66 -2.30
CA VAL A 205 17.82 -7.71 -0.96
C VAL A 205 18.70 -8.54 -0.03
N LYS A 206 19.30 -7.90 0.98
CA LYS A 206 20.09 -8.59 2.00
C LYS A 206 19.17 -9.28 3.01
N VAL A 207 19.29 -10.60 3.15
CA VAL A 207 18.54 -11.39 4.16
C VAL A 207 19.44 -11.73 5.35
N GLU A 208 19.08 -11.20 6.52
CA GLU A 208 19.76 -11.50 7.78
C GLU A 208 18.80 -12.03 8.85
N THR A 209 19.37 -12.81 9.77
CA THR A 209 18.66 -13.24 10.97
C THR A 209 19.11 -12.43 12.17
N ILE A 210 18.18 -12.16 13.08
CA ILE A 210 18.44 -11.35 14.27
C ILE A 210 17.86 -12.03 15.50
N GLN A 211 18.66 -12.08 16.56
CA GLN A 211 18.22 -12.53 17.87
C GLN A 211 17.71 -11.32 18.67
N ASP A 212 16.43 -11.32 19.02
CA ASP A 212 15.86 -10.38 19.97
C ASP A 212 15.03 -11.11 21.03
N ARG A 213 15.08 -10.62 22.28
CA ARG A 213 14.39 -11.24 23.42
C ARG A 213 13.19 -10.45 23.92
N LEU A 214 12.90 -9.27 23.35
CA LEU A 214 11.82 -8.41 23.79
C LEU A 214 10.49 -8.86 23.20
N SER A 215 10.44 -9.03 21.88
CA SER A 215 9.23 -9.43 21.16
C SER A 215 9.56 -9.91 19.74
N ALA A 216 8.53 -10.27 18.99
CA ALA A 216 8.66 -10.50 17.56
C ALA A 216 9.07 -9.20 16.84
N LEU A 217 9.92 -9.30 15.81
CA LEU A 217 10.57 -8.14 15.16
C LEU A 217 9.57 -7.12 14.63
N GLY A 218 8.49 -7.58 13.98
CA GLY A 218 7.44 -6.71 13.44
C GLY A 218 6.60 -5.99 14.51
N ASN A 219 6.74 -6.34 15.79
CA ASN A 219 6.16 -5.56 16.89
C ASN A 219 7.09 -4.43 17.32
N VAL A 220 8.40 -4.68 17.37
CA VAL A 220 9.39 -3.77 17.99
C VAL A 220 10.13 -2.89 16.99
N ILE A 221 9.95 -3.13 15.68
CA ILE A 221 10.59 -2.39 14.59
C ILE A 221 9.53 -1.99 13.56
N ALA A 222 9.51 -0.71 13.20
CA ALA A 222 8.80 -0.19 12.04
C ALA A 222 9.80 0.55 11.14
N CYS A 223 9.78 0.28 9.84
CA CYS A 223 10.73 0.89 8.90
C CYS A 223 10.08 1.23 7.57
N ASN A 224 10.66 2.22 6.88
CA ASN A 224 10.52 2.42 5.44
C ASN A 224 11.90 2.30 4.78
N ASP A 225 12.05 2.82 3.57
CA ASP A 225 13.31 2.80 2.81
C ASP A 225 14.38 3.79 3.30
N HIS A 226 14.06 4.65 4.28
CA HIS A 226 14.91 5.76 4.70
C HIS A 226 15.23 5.73 6.21
N VAL A 227 14.26 5.34 7.03
CA VAL A 227 14.35 5.35 8.49
C VAL A 227 13.72 4.10 9.10
N ALA A 228 14.22 3.71 10.26
CA ALA A 228 13.60 2.73 11.14
C ALA A 228 13.36 3.32 12.53
N ILE A 229 12.18 3.09 13.08
CA ILE A 229 11.85 3.37 14.48
C ILE A 229 11.84 2.05 15.23
N VAL A 230 12.60 2.01 16.33
CA VAL A 230 12.77 0.81 17.15
C VAL A 230 12.39 1.05 18.61
N HIS A 231 12.04 -0.05 19.28
CA HIS A 231 11.80 -0.06 20.72
C HIS A 231 13.01 0.52 21.50
N PRO A 232 12.81 1.40 22.51
CA PRO A 232 13.90 2.01 23.27
C PRO A 232 14.85 1.02 23.96
N ASP A 233 14.32 -0.14 24.37
CA ASP A 233 15.09 -1.19 25.04
C ASP A 233 15.77 -2.18 24.08
N LEU A 234 15.67 -1.99 22.75
CA LEU A 234 16.28 -2.89 21.77
C LEU A 234 17.81 -3.01 22.01
N GLY A 235 18.40 -4.19 21.83
CA GLY A 235 19.85 -4.37 21.96
C GLY A 235 20.63 -3.46 20.99
N LYS A 236 21.82 -2.99 21.39
CA LYS A 236 22.70 -2.20 20.49
C LYS A 236 23.18 -3.02 19.29
N GLU A 237 23.54 -4.28 19.52
CA GLU A 237 23.90 -5.22 18.46
C GLU A 237 22.75 -5.40 17.46
N SER A 238 21.52 -5.56 17.96
CA SER A 238 20.32 -5.63 17.13
C SER A 238 20.10 -4.36 16.31
N GLU A 239 20.33 -3.17 16.90
CA GLU A 239 20.25 -1.88 16.20
C GLU A 239 21.27 -1.77 15.06
N GLU A 240 22.52 -2.19 15.29
CA GLU A 240 23.58 -2.19 14.26
C GLU A 240 23.21 -3.11 13.08
N ILE A 241 22.73 -4.32 13.37
CA ILE A 241 22.26 -5.27 12.35
C ILE A 241 21.10 -4.67 11.53
N ILE A 242 20.17 -3.96 12.19
CA ILE A 242 19.04 -3.30 11.52
C ILE A 242 19.54 -2.21 10.58
N ALA A 243 20.39 -1.31 11.07
CA ALA A 243 20.94 -0.21 10.28
C ALA A 243 21.68 -0.73 9.04
N ASP A 244 22.52 -1.75 9.22
CA ASP A 244 23.35 -2.33 8.15
C ASP A 244 22.53 -3.12 7.12
N THR A 245 21.51 -3.86 7.57
CA THR A 245 20.71 -4.71 6.69
C THR A 245 19.67 -3.91 5.91
N LEU A 246 18.98 -2.99 6.58
CA LEU A 246 17.93 -2.19 5.95
C LEU A 246 18.49 -0.93 5.27
N GLN A 247 19.75 -0.55 5.55
CA GLN A 247 20.40 0.66 5.04
C GLN A 247 19.64 1.95 5.39
N VAL A 248 19.25 2.08 6.66
CA VAL A 248 18.45 3.21 7.17
C VAL A 248 19.00 3.75 8.47
N GLU A 249 18.68 5.01 8.76
CA GLU A 249 18.92 5.58 10.08
C GLU A 249 17.93 5.01 11.10
N VAL A 250 18.44 4.59 12.27
CA VAL A 250 17.63 3.97 13.32
C VAL A 250 17.38 4.96 14.46
N PHE A 251 16.11 5.12 14.82
CA PHE A 251 15.67 6.00 15.90
C PHE A 251 14.96 5.20 17.00
N ARG A 252 15.46 5.30 18.23
CA ARG A 252 14.77 4.76 19.41
C ARG A 252 13.66 5.71 19.82
N HIS A 253 12.41 5.28 19.75
CA HIS A 253 11.28 6.15 20.08
C HIS A 253 10.09 5.41 20.68
N MET A 254 9.27 6.13 21.46
CA MET A 254 7.95 5.67 21.90
C MET A 254 6.90 6.57 21.30
N ILE A 255 5.88 6.00 20.67
CA ILE A 255 4.77 6.78 20.13
C ILE A 255 3.66 6.81 21.19
N ALA A 256 3.11 7.98 21.53
CA ALA A 256 1.99 8.12 22.48
C ALA A 256 2.15 7.37 23.83
N ASN A 257 3.36 7.35 24.41
CA ASN A 257 3.67 6.67 25.67
C ASN A 257 3.44 5.14 25.67
N ASN A 258 3.32 4.56 24.47
CA ASN A 258 3.31 3.13 24.25
C ASN A 258 4.44 2.82 23.27
N PRO A 259 5.35 1.89 23.60
CA PRO A 259 6.43 1.53 22.69
C PRO A 259 5.94 0.99 21.33
N LEU A 260 4.66 0.67 21.17
CA LEU A 260 4.05 0.04 19.99
C LEU A 260 3.04 0.93 19.24
N ALA A 261 2.99 2.24 19.49
CA ALA A 261 1.76 2.97 19.18
C ALA A 261 1.60 3.45 17.74
N GLY A 262 0.52 2.94 17.18
CA GLY A 262 -0.50 3.74 16.52
C GLY A 262 -1.73 2.85 16.39
N THR A 263 -2.91 3.45 16.25
CA THR A 263 -4.16 2.66 16.31
C THR A 263 -4.88 2.59 14.97
N ILE A 264 -5.23 1.38 14.55
CA ILE A 264 -6.03 1.09 13.35
C ILE A 264 -7.07 0.01 13.68
N ASN A 265 -7.98 -0.32 12.76
CA ASN A 265 -9.06 -1.30 13.03
C ASN A 265 -9.90 -0.99 14.30
N ARG A 266 -10.39 0.26 14.46
CA ARG A 266 -11.16 0.74 15.63
C ARG A 266 -10.40 0.75 16.97
N GLY A 267 -9.14 1.16 16.96
CA GLY A 267 -8.39 1.40 18.21
C GLY A 267 -7.51 0.24 18.66
N ASN A 268 -7.25 -0.75 17.79
CA ASN A 268 -6.23 -1.76 18.05
C ASN A 268 -4.88 -1.06 18.19
N LYS A 269 -4.14 -1.31 19.27
CA LYS A 269 -2.95 -0.52 19.66
C LYS A 269 -1.72 -0.74 18.77
N THR A 270 -1.79 -1.66 17.81
CA THR A 270 -0.69 -2.03 16.91
C THR A 270 -1.01 -1.63 15.47
N VAL A 271 -0.36 -0.59 14.93
CA VAL A 271 -0.48 -0.22 13.49
C VAL A 271 0.01 -1.35 12.60
N ALA A 272 1.10 -2.01 12.99
CA ALA A 272 1.70 -3.07 12.18
C ALA A 272 0.76 -4.28 11.96
N SER A 273 -0.25 -4.48 12.81
CA SER A 273 -1.12 -5.66 12.67
C SER A 273 -2.20 -5.50 11.61
N GLY A 274 -2.66 -4.29 11.32
CA GLY A 274 -3.84 -4.05 10.46
C GLY A 274 -3.59 -3.16 9.26
N LEU A 275 -2.35 -2.71 9.05
CA LEU A 275 -1.95 -1.82 7.97
C LEU A 275 -0.60 -2.29 7.43
N VAL A 276 -0.52 -2.44 6.11
CA VAL A 276 0.70 -2.76 5.37
C VAL A 276 0.83 -1.72 4.27
N VAL A 277 1.96 -1.04 4.17
CA VAL A 277 2.15 0.12 3.27
C VAL A 277 3.46 -0.02 2.52
N SER A 278 3.40 0.28 1.22
CA SER A 278 4.53 0.65 0.36
C SER A 278 4.28 2.04 -0.22
N ASP A 279 5.20 2.57 -1.03
CA ASP A 279 5.04 3.89 -1.67
C ASP A 279 3.90 3.92 -2.71
N HIS A 280 3.42 2.74 -3.12
CA HIS A 280 2.44 2.58 -4.20
C HIS A 280 1.09 2.06 -3.71
N ILE A 281 1.05 1.33 -2.59
CA ILE A 281 -0.17 0.69 -2.11
C ILE A 281 -0.20 0.60 -0.59
N ALA A 282 -1.41 0.67 -0.04
CA ALA A 282 -1.66 0.31 1.35
C ALA A 282 -2.76 -0.74 1.42
N TYR A 283 -2.58 -1.75 2.26
CA TYR A 283 -3.66 -2.63 2.66
C TYR A 283 -4.04 -2.28 4.08
N ALA A 284 -5.33 -2.08 4.35
CA ALA A 284 -5.84 -1.91 5.70
C ALA A 284 -6.95 -2.91 6.02
N GLY A 285 -7.09 -3.29 7.28
CA GLY A 285 -8.16 -4.19 7.73
C GLY A 285 -9.55 -3.63 7.49
N MET A 286 -10.55 -4.49 7.26
CA MET A 286 -11.94 -4.08 7.00
C MET A 286 -12.57 -3.23 8.11
N LYS A 287 -12.06 -3.34 9.35
CA LYS A 287 -12.52 -2.55 10.50
C LYS A 287 -11.95 -1.14 10.53
N THR A 288 -11.03 -0.79 9.64
CA THR A 288 -10.43 0.55 9.56
C THR A 288 -11.50 1.57 9.15
N THR A 289 -11.76 2.55 10.03
CA THR A 289 -12.77 3.59 9.82
C THR A 289 -12.34 4.54 8.69
N SER A 290 -13.29 5.21 8.03
CA SER A 290 -12.96 6.15 6.94
C SER A 290 -12.03 7.28 7.39
N SER A 291 -12.17 7.80 8.61
CA SER A 291 -11.27 8.82 9.15
C SER A 291 -9.85 8.29 9.42
N GLN A 292 -9.71 7.04 9.87
CA GLN A 292 -8.40 6.39 10.00
C GLN A 292 -7.76 6.13 8.64
N PHE A 293 -8.57 5.78 7.64
CA PHE A 293 -8.13 5.58 6.27
C PHE A 293 -7.57 6.87 5.65
N THR A 294 -8.33 7.98 5.75
CA THR A 294 -7.86 9.30 5.30
C THR A 294 -6.59 9.76 6.01
N ALA A 295 -6.45 9.43 7.31
CA ALA A 295 -5.23 9.74 8.05
C ALA A 295 -4.02 8.92 7.56
N ILE A 296 -4.22 7.65 7.21
CA ILE A 296 -3.20 6.79 6.59
C ILE A 296 -2.82 7.36 5.23
N ASP A 297 -3.80 7.65 4.39
CA ASP A 297 -3.56 8.18 3.04
C ASP A 297 -2.78 9.50 3.09
N THR A 298 -3.11 10.39 4.04
CA THR A 298 -2.40 11.66 4.24
C THR A 298 -0.99 11.46 4.80
N ALA A 299 -0.81 10.56 5.78
CA ALA A 299 0.48 10.34 6.44
C ALA A 299 1.52 9.66 5.53
N PHE A 300 1.06 8.79 4.62
CA PHE A 300 1.91 8.06 3.69
C PHE A 300 1.91 8.66 2.27
N GLY A 301 1.24 9.81 2.05
CA GLY A 301 1.21 10.46 0.74
C GLY A 301 0.51 9.65 -0.35
N LEU A 302 -0.43 8.77 0.04
CA LEU A 302 -1.22 7.97 -0.90
C LEU A 302 -2.30 8.82 -1.58
N ILE A 303 -2.67 9.96 -0.96
CA ILE A 303 -3.48 11.04 -1.53
C ILE A 303 -2.74 12.36 -1.24
N PRO A 304 -2.59 13.31 -2.19
CA PRO A 304 -1.92 14.57 -1.92
C PRO A 304 -2.65 15.42 -0.88
N PRO A 305 -1.94 16.30 -0.15
CA PRO A 305 -2.57 17.26 0.74
C PRO A 305 -3.48 18.20 -0.05
N ARG A 306 -4.72 18.39 0.44
CA ARG A 306 -5.63 19.41 -0.06
C ARG A 306 -4.99 20.79 0.12
N HIS A 307 -4.52 21.39 -0.96
CA HIS A 307 -4.26 22.84 -0.98
C HIS A 307 -5.62 23.54 -1.04
N TYR A 308 -6.05 24.07 0.12
CA TYR A 308 -7.20 24.97 0.22
C TYR A 308 -6.93 26.32 -0.43
#